data_AF-A0A8S0G4H4-F1
#
_entry.id   AF-A0A8S0G4H4-F1
#
_cell.length_a   1.000
_cell.length_b   1.000
_cell.length_c   1.000
_cell.angle_alpha   90.00
_cell.angle_beta   90.00
_cell.angle_gamma   90.00
#
_symmetry.space_group_name_H-M   'P 1'
#
loop_
_entity.id
_entity.type
_entity.pdbx_description
1 polymer ?
#
loop_
_entity_poly.entity_id
_entity_poly.type
_entity_poly.pdbx_seq_one_letter_code
_entity_poly.pdbx_strand_id
1 'polypeptide(L)' 'MVQKILSDKVMNERTNAYYSYYLGERNISVLPLNVYDPPERFIAYIKKNRENLNITSFRF' A
#
# COMPACT_ATOMS: atom_id res chain seq x y z
N MET A 1 -12.91 13.01 22.58
CA MET A 1 -11.88 13.31 21.57
C MET A 1 -10.86 12.19 21.63
N VAL A 2 -10.76 11.34 20.60
CA VAL A 2 -9.77 10.24 20.58
C VAL A 2 -8.40 10.88 20.38
N GLN A 3 -7.54 10.86 21.40
CA GLN A 3 -6.15 11.27 21.27
C GLN A 3 -5.43 10.25 20.40
N LYS A 4 -5.13 10.63 19.15
CA LYS A 4 -4.30 9.81 18.27
C LYS A 4 -2.84 9.96 18.69
N ILE A 5 -2.19 8.84 19.02
CA ILE A 5 -0.76 8.77 19.40
C ILE A 5 0.12 9.07 18.18
N LEU A 6 -0.37 8.79 16.98
CA LEU A 6 0.31 9.01 15.71
C LEU A 6 -0.52 9.92 14.81
N SER A 7 0.16 10.74 14.00
CA SER A 7 -0.51 11.54 12.98
C SER A 7 -1.06 10.64 11.89
N ASP A 8 -2.13 11.08 11.23
CA ASP A 8 -2.73 10.35 10.11
C ASP A 8 -1.72 10.11 8.98
N LYS A 9 -0.81 11.07 8.76
CA LYS A 9 0.30 10.94 7.81
C LYS A 9 1.18 9.71 8.12
N VAL A 10 1.60 9.55 9.38
CA VAL A 10 2.45 8.43 9.83
C VAL A 10 1.66 7.11 9.80
N MET A 11 0.38 7.15 10.16
CA MET A 11 -0.48 5.96 10.09
C MET A 11 -0.67 5.48 8.65
N ASN A 12 -0.90 6.40 7.72
CA ASN A 12 -1.06 6.10 6.30
C ASN A 12 0.22 5.51 5.71
N GLU A 13 1.36 6.13 5.96
CA GLU A 13 2.67 5.64 5.52
C GLU A 13 2.92 4.21 5.97
N ARG A 14 2.76 3.93 7.27
CA ARG A 14 2.97 2.59 7.83
C ARG A 14 2.01 1.55 7.27
N THR A 15 0.74 1.92 7.10
CA THR A 15 -0.29 1.01 6.58
C THR A 15 -0.05 0.70 5.11
N ASN A 16 0.32 1.70 4.31
CA ASN A 16 0.66 1.51 2.91
C ASN A 16 1.92 0.66 2.73
N ALA A 17 2.96 0.90 3.54
CA ALA A 17 4.16 0.07 3.55
C ALA A 17 3.85 -1.39 3.92
N TYR A 18 2.99 -1.61 4.91
CA TYR A 18 2.52 -2.95 5.27
C TYR A 18 1.82 -3.64 4.10
N TYR A 19 0.93 -2.95 3.38
CA TYR A 19 0.26 -3.55 2.21
C TYR A 19 1.23 -3.87 1.08
N SER A 20 2.16 -2.96 0.76
CA SER A 20 3.19 -3.23 -0.24
C SER A 20 4.05 -4.43 0.13
N TYR A 21 4.47 -4.54 1.40
CA TYR A 21 5.21 -5.71 1.89
C TYR A 21 4.40 -7.01 1.76
N TYR A 22 3.16 -7.02 2.24
CA TYR A 22 2.26 -8.18 2.18
C TYR A 22 2.00 -8.68 0.74
N LEU A 23 1.94 -7.75 -0.21
CA LEU A 23 1.78 -8.04 -1.64
C LEU A 23 3.10 -8.52 -2.26
N GLY A 24 4.24 -7.95 -1.86
CA GLY A 24 5.57 -8.41 -2.25
C GLY A 24 5.81 -9.89 -1.90
N GLU A 25 5.40 -10.32 -0.70
CA GLU A 25 5.42 -11.73 -0.27
C GLU A 25 4.58 -12.66 -1.16
N ARG A 26 3.65 -12.10 -1.95
CA ARG A 26 2.80 -12.81 -2.92
C ARG A 26 3.25 -12.61 -4.37
N ASN A 27 4.48 -12.11 -4.57
CA ASN A 27 5.05 -11.75 -5.87
C ASN A 27 4.27 -10.64 -6.61
N ILE A 28 3.52 -9.83 -5.87
CA ILE A 28 2.81 -8.66 -6.40
C ILE A 28 3.57 -7.42 -5.97
N SER A 29 4.48 -6.96 -6.83
CA SER A 29 5.24 -5.72 -6.58
C SER A 29 4.40 -4.51 -6.97
N VAL A 30 3.80 -3.86 -5.98
CA VAL A 30 3.01 -2.65 -6.17
C VAL A 30 3.25 -1.65 -5.04
N LEU A 31 3.43 -0.39 -5.42
CA LEU A 31 3.67 0.72 -4.50
C LEU A 31 2.54 1.75 -4.61
N PRO A 32 2.18 2.42 -3.49
CA PRO A 32 1.25 3.53 -3.54
C PRO A 32 1.86 4.69 -4.35
N LEU A 33 1.03 5.42 -5.10
CA LEU A 33 1.47 6.64 -5.80
C LEU A 33 1.98 7.71 -4.81
N ASN A 34 1.39 7.75 -3.63
CA ASN A 34 1.80 8.58 -2.52
C ASN A 34 1.66 7.77 -1.23
N VAL A 35 2.76 7.60 -0.48
CA VAL A 35 2.78 6.82 0.76
C VAL A 35 1.92 7.44 1.86
N TYR A 36 1.64 8.74 1.80
CA TYR A 36 0.86 9.44 2.82
C TYR A 36 -0.65 9.48 2.53
N ASP A 37 -1.07 9.02 1.36
CA ASP A 37 -2.50 8.98 1.02
C ASP A 37 -3.24 7.95 1.89
N PRO A 38 -4.55 8.15 2.13
CA PRO A 38 -5.38 7.17 2.81
C PRO A 38 -5.23 5.79 2.15
N PRO A 39 -4.99 4.71 2.92
CA PRO A 39 -4.77 3.37 2.38
C PRO A 39 -5.90 2.87 1.48
N GLU A 40 -7.12 3.38 1.65
CA GLU A 40 -8.28 3.08 0.81
C GLU A 40 -8.01 3.41 -0.66
N ARG A 41 -7.25 4.49 -0.94
CA ARG A 41 -6.87 4.84 -2.32
C ARG A 41 -5.92 3.81 -2.91
N PHE A 42 -4.96 3.36 -2.13
CA PHE A 42 -4.00 2.35 -2.57
C PHE A 42 -4.69 1.00 -2.82
N ILE A 43 -5.56 0.57 -1.89
CA ILE A 43 -6.38 -0.63 -2.06
C ILE A 43 -7.30 -0.52 -3.28
N ALA A 44 -7.95 0.62 -3.49
CA ALA A 44 -8.81 0.85 -4.65
C ALA A 44 -8.03 0.76 -5.96
N TYR A 45 -6.82 1.32 -6.00
CA TYR A 45 -5.91 1.21 -7.14
C TYR A 45 -5.57 -0.26 -7.44
N ILE A 46 -5.19 -1.04 -6.42
CA ILE A 46 -4.87 -2.47 -6.58
C ILE A 46 -6.09 -3.24 -7.10
N LYS A 47 -7.27 -3.02 -6.51
CA LYS A 47 -8.52 -3.67 -6.95
C LYS A 47 -8.86 -3.35 -8.40
N LYS A 48 -8.72 -2.09 -8.81
CA LYS A 48 -9.00 -1.63 -10.18
C LYS A 48 -8.04 -2.24 -11.20
N ASN A 49 -6.78 -2.46 -10.82
CA ASN A 49 -5.74 -2.91 -11.73
C ASN A 49 -5.35 -4.39 -11.53
N ARG A 50 -6.12 -5.17 -10.77
CA ARG A 50 -5.76 -6.54 -10.35
C ARG A 50 -5.34 -7.45 -11.51
N GLU A 51 -5.98 -7.31 -12.67
CA GLU A 51 -5.76 -8.15 -13.86
C GLU A 51 -4.52 -7.72 -14.65
N ASN A 52 -4.09 -6.46 -14.46
CA ASN A 52 -2.93 -5.85 -15.11
C ASN A 52 -1.70 -5.79 -14.20
N LEU A 53 -1.85 -6.08 -12.90
CA LEU A 53 -0.74 -6.26 -11.97
C LEU A 53 -0.07 -7.59 -12.31
N ASN A 54 0.67 -7.60 -13.43
CA ASN A 54 1.51 -8.71 -13.83
C ASN A 54 2.55 -8.97 -12.74
N ILE A 55 2.48 -10.18 -12.20
CA ILE A 55 3.41 -10.83 -11.27
C ILE A 55 4.80 -10.74 -11.89
N THR A 56 5.53 -9.67 -11.60
CA THR A 56 6.89 -9.48 -12.13
C THR A 56 7.82 -9.43 -10.93
N SER A 57 8.49 -10.55 -10.68
CA SER A 57 9.49 -10.67 -9.61
C SER A 57 10.72 -9.83 -9.98
N PHE A 58 10.72 -8.56 -9.62
CA PHE A 58 11.98 -7.83 -9.53
C PHE A 58 12.51 -7.98 -8.11
N ARG A 59 13.47 -8.91 -7.96
CA ARG A 59 14.33 -9.01 -6.78
C ARG A 59 15.18 -7.74 -6.71
N PHE A 60 15.03 -6.97 -5.65
CA PHE A 60 16.08 -6.09 -5.16
C PHE A 60 16.97 -6.86 -4.18
#